data_AF-A0A658NLT1-F1
#
_entry.id   AF-A0A658NLT1-F1
#
_cell.length_a   1.000
_cell.length_b   1.000
_cell.length_c   1.000
_cell.angle_alpha   90.00
_cell.angle_beta   90.00
_cell.angle_gamma   90.00
#
_symmetry.space_group_name_H-M   'P 1'
#
loop_
_entity.id
_entity.type
_entity.pdbx_description
1 polymer ?
#
loop_
_entity_poly.entity_id
_entity_poly.type
_entity_poly.pdbx_seq_one_letter_code
_entity_poly.pdbx_strand_id
1 'polypeptide(L)' 'MQPQTLPKQHEAKVFAQELAQTLYQGRTSNAFKRAILVAPPAFMGLLNAVLDGPTAQMVTDRFEKDYTKTPQDELGQHL' A
#
# COMPACT_ATOMS: atom_id res chain seq x y z
N MET A 1 -1.92 -5.16 -33.57
CA MET A 1 -2.53 -4.74 -32.30
C MET A 1 -2.15 -5.75 -31.22
N GLN A 2 -1.06 -5.51 -30.48
CA GLN A 2 -0.63 -6.41 -29.39
C GLN A 2 -1.22 -5.89 -28.07
N PRO A 3 -1.93 -6.71 -27.26
CA PRO A 3 -2.46 -6.22 -25.99
C PRO A 3 -1.31 -6.16 -24.96
N GLN A 4 -0.74 -4.97 -24.77
CA GLN A 4 0.32 -4.68 -23.80
C GLN A 4 -0.18 -4.65 -22.33
N THR A 5 -1.34 -5.24 -22.03
CA THR A 5 -2.05 -5.08 -20.75
C THR A 5 -1.73 -6.16 -19.72
N LEU A 6 -1.12 -7.28 -20.11
CA LEU A 6 -0.86 -8.43 -19.22
C LEU A 6 0.35 -8.29 -18.26
N PRO A 7 1.50 -7.71 -18.66
CA PRO A 7 2.68 -7.67 -17.77
C PRO A 7 2.49 -6.77 -16.55
N LYS A 8 1.94 -5.57 -16.76
CA LYS A 8 1.78 -4.57 -15.70
C LYS A 8 0.83 -5.01 -14.59
N GLN A 9 -0.22 -5.74 -14.94
CA GLN A 9 -1.17 -6.26 -13.94
C GLN A 9 -0.56 -7.41 -13.13
N HIS A 10 0.23 -8.26 -13.77
CA HIS A 10 0.96 -9.32 -13.09
C HIS A 10 2.01 -8.74 -12.15
N GLU A 11 2.82 -7.79 -12.62
CA GLU A 11 3.82 -7.09 -11.80
C GLU A 11 3.19 -6.36 -10.62
N ALA A 12 2.06 -5.67 -10.82
CA ALA A 12 1.34 -5.03 -9.72
C ALA A 12 0.89 -6.04 -8.66
N LYS A 13 0.44 -7.23 -9.06
CA LYS A 13 0.04 -8.28 -8.12
C LYS A 13 1.25 -8.84 -7.37
N VAL A 14 2.36 -9.12 -8.06
CA VAL A 14 3.60 -9.58 -7.44
C VAL A 14 4.10 -8.54 -6.44
N PHE A 15 4.13 -7.27 -6.84
CA PHE A 15 4.55 -6.17 -5.98
C PHE A 15 3.64 -6.01 -4.74
N ALA A 16 2.33 -6.18 -4.90
CA ALA A 16 1.41 -6.18 -3.76
C ALA A 16 1.68 -7.33 -2.78
N GLN A 17 2.03 -8.52 -3.28
CA GLN A 17 2.39 -9.66 -2.43
C GLN A 17 3.69 -9.43 -1.67
N GLU A 18 4.71 -8.86 -2.31
CA GLU A 18 5.97 -8.52 -1.64
C GLU A 18 5.75 -7.48 -0.54
N LEU A 19 4.99 -6.42 -0.82
CA LEU A 19 4.60 -5.42 0.18
C LEU A 19 3.86 -6.03 1.36
N ALA A 20 2.89 -6.92 1.10
CA ALA A 20 2.15 -7.60 2.16
C ALA A 20 3.08 -8.45 3.02
N GLN A 21 4.04 -9.16 2.41
CA GLN A 21 5.01 -9.97 3.14
C GLN A 21 5.95 -9.12 4.01
N THR A 22 6.41 -7.97 3.50
CA THR A 22 7.24 -7.03 4.25
C THR A 22 6.48 -6.42 5.43
N LEU A 23 5.23 -5.98 5.21
CA LEU A 23 4.38 -5.43 6.27
C LEU A 23 4.05 -6.47 7.33
N TYR A 24 3.78 -7.71 6.93
CA TYR A 24 3.59 -8.83 7.85
C TYR A 24 4.85 -9.06 8.70
N GLN A 25 6.03 -9.14 8.08
CA GLN A 25 7.28 -9.34 8.80
C GLN A 25 7.56 -8.20 9.78
N GLY A 26 7.40 -6.95 9.34
CA GLY A 26 7.57 -5.79 10.21
C GLY A 26 6.54 -5.74 11.36
N ARG A 27 5.30 -6.17 11.13
CA ARG A 27 4.31 -6.36 12.20
C ARG A 27 4.76 -7.43 13.19
N THR A 28 5.11 -8.62 12.72
CA THR A 28 5.47 -9.76 13.59
C THR A 28 6.77 -9.53 14.38
N SER A 29 7.67 -8.71 13.85
CA SER A 29 8.91 -8.29 14.51
C SER A 29 8.73 -7.04 15.39
N ASN A 30 7.51 -6.49 15.50
CA ASN A 30 7.21 -5.22 16.17
C ASN A 30 8.09 -4.06 15.68
N ALA A 31 8.53 -4.08 14.42
CA ALA A 31 9.37 -3.04 13.83
C ALA A 31 8.62 -1.70 13.67
N PHE A 32 7.29 -1.74 13.56
CA PHE A 32 6.44 -0.55 13.51
C PHE A 32 5.11 -0.82 14.24
N LYS A 33 4.46 0.26 14.69
CA LYS A 33 3.11 0.20 15.31
C LYS A 33 2.00 0.64 14.37
N ARG A 34 2.32 1.46 13.37
CA ARG A 34 1.39 2.02 12.38
C ARG A 34 2.09 2.12 11.03
N ALA A 35 1.37 1.83 9.94
CA ALA A 35 1.85 2.01 8.58
C ALA A 35 0.86 2.89 7.81
N ILE A 36 1.37 3.92 7.14
CA ILE A 36 0.60 4.74 6.20
C ILE A 36 0.92 4.25 4.80
N LEU A 37 -0.09 4.04 3.98
CA LEU A 37 0.12 3.62 2.60
C LEU A 37 -0.60 4.55 1.63
N VAL A 38 0.19 5.18 0.76
CA VAL A 38 -0.31 6.07 -0.27
C VAL A 38 -0.23 5.37 -1.61
N ALA A 39 -1.37 4.95 -2.14
CA ALA A 39 -1.44 4.31 -3.44
C ALA A 39 -2.81 4.53 -4.12
N PRO A 40 -2.90 4.41 -5.46
CA PRO A 40 -4.16 4.54 -6.17
C PRO A 40 -5.22 3.54 -5.67
N PRO A 41 -6.53 3.87 -5.73
CA PRO A 41 -7.60 3.01 -5.23
C PRO A 41 -7.57 1.59 -5.80
N ALA A 42 -7.21 1.45 -7.08
CA ALA A 42 -7.07 0.15 -7.75
C ALA A 42 -5.96 -0.72 -7.12
N PHE A 43 -4.81 -0.12 -6.78
CA PHE A 43 -3.70 -0.83 -6.14
C PHE A 43 -3.98 -1.11 -4.68
N MET A 44 -4.65 -0.18 -3.98
CA MET A 44 -5.14 -0.44 -2.61
C MET A 44 -6.11 -1.62 -2.60
N GLY A 45 -7.01 -1.72 -3.58
CA GLY A 45 -7.87 -2.90 -3.75
C GLY A 45 -7.08 -4.21 -3.82
N LEU A 46 -6.01 -4.24 -4.63
CA LEU A 46 -5.12 -5.40 -4.74
C LEU A 46 -4.40 -5.72 -3.42
N LEU A 47 -3.86 -4.70 -2.74
CA LEU A 47 -3.18 -4.88 -1.46
C LEU A 47 -4.11 -5.44 -0.38
N ASN A 48 -5.35 -4.95 -0.26
CA ASN A 48 -6.30 -5.51 0.70
C ASN A 48 -6.65 -6.97 0.42
N ALA A 49 -6.60 -7.40 -0.84
CA ALA A 49 -6.85 -8.78 -1.20
C ALA A 49 -5.71 -9.72 -0.82
N VAL A 50 -4.50 -9.20 -0.58
CA VAL A 50 -3.30 -9.99 -0.23
C VAL A 50 -2.83 -9.81 1.22
N LEU A 51 -3.21 -8.71 1.89
CA LEU A 51 -2.89 -8.46 3.30
C LEU A 51 -3.74 -9.36 4.21
N ASP A 52 -3.13 -9.87 5.28
CA ASP A 52 -3.86 -10.54 6.36
C ASP A 52 -4.62 -9.51 7.22
N GLY A 53 -5.75 -9.93 7.80
CA GLY A 53 -6.63 -9.06 8.59
C GLY A 53 -5.90 -8.19 9.63
N PRO A 54 -4.97 -8.73 10.44
CA PRO A 54 -4.18 -7.94 11.39
C PRO A 54 -3.26 -6.91 10.74
N THR A 55 -2.59 -7.26 9.64
CA THR A 55 -1.69 -6.32 8.94
C THR A 55 -2.49 -5.23 8.21
N ALA A 56 -3.65 -5.56 7.66
CA ALA A 56 -4.56 -4.59 7.06
C ALA A 56 -5.05 -3.55 8.07
N GLN A 57 -5.28 -3.92 9.34
CA GLN A 57 -5.66 -2.98 10.40
C GLN A 57 -4.56 -1.97 10.76
N MET A 58 -3.28 -2.30 10.51
CA MET A 58 -2.18 -1.36 10.72
C MET A 58 -2.07 -0.31 9.62
N VAL A 59 -2.68 -0.58 8.46
CA VAL A 59 -2.74 0.35 7.32
C VAL A 59 -3.88 1.34 7.56
N THR A 60 -3.55 2.46 8.19
CA THR A 60 -4.54 3.36 8.81
C THR A 60 -4.90 4.55 7.94
N ASP A 61 -4.08 4.88 6.95
CA ASP A 61 -4.27 6.06 6.12
C ASP A 61 -4.22 5.71 4.64
N ARG A 62 -5.39 5.75 4.00
CA ARG A 62 -5.57 5.80 2.55
C ARG A 62 -5.62 7.27 2.15
N PHE A 63 -4.46 7.84 1.83
CA PHE A 63 -4.48 9.15 1.21
C PHE A 63 -4.76 9.02 -0.28
N GLU A 64 -6.03 9.18 -0.62
CA GLU A 64 -6.49 9.36 -1.99
C GLU A 64 -6.24 10.80 -2.40
N LYS A 65 -4.98 11.18 -2.68
CA LYS A 65 -4.70 12.39 -3.48
C LYS A 65 -3.24 12.51 -3.90
N ASP A 66 -3.09 12.80 -5.18
CA ASP A 66 -1.92 13.35 -5.86
C ASP A 66 -0.99 14.18 -4.96
N TYR A 67 0.06 13.55 -4.42
CA TYR A 67 1.10 14.23 -3.64
C TYR A 67 2.16 14.94 -4.51
N THR A 68 1.88 15.12 -5.80
CA THR A 68 2.67 16.06 -6.63
C THR A 68 2.51 17.52 -6.18
N LYS A 69 1.59 17.82 -5.23
CA LYS A 69 1.28 19.19 -4.79
C LYS A 69 1.18 19.43 -3.29
N THR A 70 1.33 18.43 -2.41
CA THR A 70 1.15 18.66 -0.97
C THR A 70 2.50 18.83 -0.27
N PRO A 71 2.77 20.00 0.34
CA PRO A 71 4.01 20.23 1.07
C PRO A 71 4.12 19.28 2.27
N GLN A 72 5.35 18.86 2.55
CA GLN A 72 5.75 17.88 3.57
C GLN A 72 5.20 18.15 4.99
N ASP A 73 4.78 19.38 5.27
CA ASP A 73 4.25 19.83 6.57
C ASP A 73 2.83 19.36 6.92
N GLU A 74 1.98 18.96 5.95
CA GLU A 74 0.61 18.53 6.27
C GLU A 74 0.49 17.05 6.68
N LEU A 75 1.51 16.22 6.38
CA LEU A 75 1.51 14.79 6.70
C LEU A 75 1.53 14.52 8.20
N GLY A 76 2.10 15.43 9.00
CA GLY A 76 2.15 15.29 10.46
C GLY A 76 0.83 15.61 11.19
N GLN A 77 -0.12 16.28 10.54
CA GLN A 77 -1.35 16.74 11.20
C GLN A 77 -2.51 15.72 11.13
N HIS A 78 -2.38 14.67 10.32
CA HIS A 78 -3.38 13.58 10.21
C HIS A 78 -2.88 12.23 10.75
N LEU A 79 -1.66 12.18 11.27
CA LEU A 79 -1.08 11.02 11.95
C LEU A 79 -1.38 11.01 13.44
#